data_AF-A0AAV5UV19-F1
#
_entry.id   AF-A0AAV5UV19-F1
#
_cell.length_a   1.000
_cell.length_b   1.000
_cell.length_c   1.000
_cell.angle_alpha   90.00
_cell.angle_beta   90.00
_cell.angle_gamma   90.00
#
_symmetry.space_group_name_H-M   'P 1'
#
loop_
_entity.id
_entity.type
_entity.pdbx_description
1 polymer ?
#
loop_
_entity_poly.entity_id
_entity_poly.type
_entity_poly.pdbx_seq_one_letter_code
_entity_poly.pdbx_strand_id
1 'polypeptide(L)'
;CVITTQSLRYLITLWCLSFTGMFFVHYGIVSLNIFSEKGYFPDSMFDPMARQLCYAAHVVFFFCCSSFEVVIALERIVASITPMQYYNRSFAVIPLLAITISIIAFASALSYWMYGKDHRSFGCAILVILDMGTVRLNFYAVAYCSRRFRELHGKAALSARYQVKEAHTMAVAMKPVYIASFVIKFCVNFTCIFFFMFESAFTNLTGYIEFVYTSVVAINGALTTGLLIRSHPRIRQRAAEFTASILHRSHVEVEPIFTPSSTAVEETNTYFSMLEKSWK
;
A
#
# COMPACT_ATOMS: atom_id res chain seq x y z
N CYS A 1 8.50 -10.51 20.07
CA CYS A 1 8.48 -11.41 18.89
C CYS A 1 8.21 -10.59 17.64
N VAL A 2 9.25 -10.29 16.87
CA VAL A 2 9.27 -9.28 15.80
C VAL A 2 9.73 -9.97 14.51
N ILE A 3 8.82 -10.62 13.78
CA ILE A 3 9.15 -11.36 12.55
C ILE A 3 8.32 -10.84 11.38
N THR A 4 8.24 -9.51 11.29
CA THR A 4 8.05 -8.87 9.98
C THR A 4 9.43 -8.85 9.36
N THR A 5 9.65 -9.67 8.33
CA THR A 5 10.93 -9.82 7.62
C THR A 5 11.50 -8.44 7.30
N GLN A 6 12.83 -8.27 7.40
CA GLN A 6 13.47 -6.97 7.12
C GLN A 6 13.10 -6.45 5.72
N SER A 7 12.90 -7.37 4.77
CA SER A 7 12.34 -7.14 3.44
C SER A 7 10.97 -6.48 3.43
N LEU A 8 10.00 -7.04 4.17
CA LEU A 8 8.64 -6.50 4.19
C LEU A 8 8.60 -5.11 4.84
N ARG A 9 9.41 -4.86 5.87
CA ARG A 9 9.54 -3.53 6.48
C ARG A 9 10.05 -2.51 5.48
N TYR A 10 11.12 -2.85 4.76
CA TYR A 10 11.68 -1.99 3.74
C TYR A 10 10.64 -1.63 2.66
N LEU A 11 9.91 -2.62 2.15
CA LEU A 11 8.88 -2.42 1.14
C LEU A 11 7.71 -1.56 1.64
N ILE A 12 7.23 -1.80 2.86
CA ILE A 12 6.18 -0.97 3.48
C ILE A 12 6.67 0.46 3.68
N THR A 13 7.91 0.66 4.11
CA THR A 13 8.50 2.01 4.26
C THR A 13 8.55 2.75 2.92
N LEU A 14 8.98 2.09 1.84
CA LEU A 14 8.99 2.69 0.50
C LEU A 14 7.59 3.00 -0.03
N TRP A 15 6.63 2.11 0.24
CA TRP A 15 5.22 2.34 -0.08
C TRP A 15 4.67 3.56 0.67
N CYS A 16 4.93 3.68 1.97
CA CYS A 16 4.57 4.85 2.77
C CYS A 16 5.26 6.13 2.27
N LEU A 17 6.56 6.06 1.95
CA LEU A 17 7.31 7.20 1.42
C LEU A 17 6.73 7.69 0.08
N SER A 18 6.31 6.75 -0.77
CA SER A 18 5.64 7.07 -2.05
C SER A 18 4.30 7.75 -1.81
N PHE A 19 3.51 7.27 -0.83
CA PHE A 19 2.27 7.94 -0.42
C PHE A 19 2.51 9.36 0.07
N THR A 20 3.48 9.55 0.95
CA THR A 20 3.87 10.88 1.46
C THR A 20 4.32 11.79 0.32
N GLY A 21 5.08 11.28 -0.65
CA GLY A 21 5.46 12.01 -1.86
C GLY A 21 4.25 12.51 -2.65
N MET A 22 3.23 11.67 -2.85
CA MET A 22 1.97 12.10 -3.49
C MET A 22 1.29 13.24 -2.74
N PHE A 23 1.24 13.19 -1.40
CA PHE A 23 0.66 14.26 -0.59
C PHE A 23 1.40 15.59 -0.76
N PHE A 24 2.74 15.58 -0.75
CA PHE A 24 3.54 16.79 -0.98
C PHE A 24 3.31 17.37 -2.38
N VAL A 25 3.21 16.51 -3.39
CA VAL A 25 2.91 16.96 -4.76
C VAL A 25 1.52 17.59 -4.85
N HIS A 26 0.49 17.00 -4.22
CA HIS A 26 -0.84 17.60 -4.18
C HIS A 26 -0.86 18.94 -3.45
N TYR A 27 -0.15 19.03 -2.32
CA TYR A 27 0.01 20.30 -1.63
C TYR A 27 0.69 21.35 -2.53
N GLY A 28 1.67 20.94 -3.33
CA GLY A 28 2.28 21.78 -4.36
C GLY A 28 1.28 22.28 -5.40
N ILE A 29 0.45 21.39 -5.95
CA ILE A 29 -0.61 21.76 -6.92
C ILE A 29 -1.59 22.76 -6.31
N VAL A 30 -2.08 22.48 -5.10
CA VAL A 30 -3.02 23.36 -4.38
C VAL A 30 -2.37 24.72 -4.08
N SER A 31 -1.09 24.73 -3.66
CA SER A 31 -0.36 25.97 -3.43
C SER A 31 -0.24 26.79 -4.71
N LEU A 32 0.09 26.15 -5.85
CA LEU A 32 0.13 26.82 -7.15
C LEU A 32 -1.22 27.41 -7.55
N ASN A 33 -2.34 26.77 -7.20
CA ASN A 33 -3.68 27.33 -7.42
C ASN A 33 -3.95 28.54 -6.54
N ILE A 34 -3.58 28.50 -5.25
CA ILE A 34 -3.84 29.60 -4.30
C ILE A 34 -3.02 30.85 -4.65
N PHE A 35 -1.78 30.66 -5.11
CA PHE A 35 -0.87 31.76 -5.47
C PHE A 35 -0.94 32.16 -6.95
N SER A 36 -1.88 31.60 -7.72
CA SER A 36 -2.07 31.96 -9.12
C SER A 36 -2.70 33.34 -9.27
N GLU A 37 -2.07 34.21 -10.08
CA GLU A 37 -2.60 35.53 -10.41
C GLU A 37 -3.90 35.46 -11.23
N LYS A 38 -4.15 34.33 -11.90
CA LYS A 38 -5.34 34.10 -12.76
C LYS A 38 -6.59 33.67 -11.96
N GLY A 39 -6.51 33.65 -10.62
CA GLY A 39 -7.58 33.21 -9.73
C GLY A 39 -7.38 31.77 -9.22
N TYR A 40 -8.27 31.35 -8.32
CA TYR A 40 -8.17 30.05 -7.60
C TYR A 40 -8.39 28.82 -8.49
N PHE A 41 -9.09 28.98 -9.62
CA PHE A 41 -9.36 27.88 -10.54
C PHE A 41 -8.48 28.03 -11.79
N PRO A 42 -7.72 26.99 -12.16
CA PRO A 42 -6.87 27.04 -13.34
C PRO A 42 -7.70 27.01 -14.63
N ASP A 43 -7.45 27.97 -15.52
CA ASP A 43 -7.99 27.98 -16.89
C ASP A 43 -7.38 26.86 -17.76
N SER A 44 -6.15 26.45 -17.43
CA SER A 44 -5.42 25.36 -18.09
C SER A 44 -4.78 24.47 -17.04
N MET A 45 -4.86 23.15 -17.24
CA MET A 45 -4.31 22.16 -16.33
C MET A 45 -2.77 22.25 -16.24
N PHE A 46 -2.10 22.80 -17.27
CA PHE A 46 -0.64 22.71 -17.42
C PHE A 46 0.09 24.05 -17.41
N ASP A 47 -0.62 25.18 -17.38
CA ASP A 47 -0.02 26.51 -17.25
C ASP A 47 -0.13 27.02 -15.81
N PRO A 48 0.97 27.35 -15.10
CA PRO A 48 2.37 27.35 -15.55
C PRO A 48 3.03 25.96 -15.60
N MET A 49 4.16 25.85 -16.31
CA MET A 49 4.95 24.60 -16.48
C MET A 49 5.23 23.85 -15.17
N ALA A 50 5.32 24.57 -14.04
CA ALA A 50 5.45 23.98 -12.72
C ALA A 50 4.34 22.95 -12.40
N ARG A 51 3.11 23.17 -12.89
CA ARG A 51 1.97 22.25 -12.75
C ARG A 51 2.24 20.93 -13.45
N GLN A 52 2.74 20.98 -14.68
CA GLN A 52 3.09 19.79 -15.45
C GLN A 52 4.16 18.96 -14.73
N LEU A 53 5.14 19.61 -14.11
CA LEU A 53 6.15 18.94 -13.28
C LEU A 53 5.52 18.29 -12.04
N CYS A 54 4.59 18.96 -11.36
CA CYS A 54 3.85 18.37 -10.25
C CYS A 54 3.04 17.14 -10.71
N TYR A 55 2.34 17.22 -11.84
CA TYR A 55 1.59 16.10 -12.38
C TYR A 55 2.47 14.92 -12.80
N ALA A 56 3.62 15.19 -13.39
CA ALA A 56 4.63 14.18 -13.68
C ALA A 56 5.12 13.51 -12.39
N ALA A 57 5.51 14.30 -11.38
CA ALA A 57 5.93 13.78 -10.08
C ALA A 57 4.82 12.96 -9.40
N HIS A 58 3.56 13.38 -9.52
CA HIS A 58 2.41 12.63 -9.01
C HIS A 58 2.37 11.24 -9.64
N VAL A 59 2.44 11.14 -10.98
CA VAL A 59 2.43 9.85 -11.68
C VAL A 59 3.59 8.96 -11.23
N VAL A 60 4.79 9.52 -11.02
CA VAL A 60 5.93 8.77 -10.51
C VAL A 60 5.61 8.15 -9.14
N PHE A 61 5.14 8.95 -8.19
CA PHE A 61 4.83 8.44 -6.86
C PHE A 61 3.64 7.48 -6.86
N PHE A 62 2.60 7.75 -7.65
CA PHE A 62 1.45 6.87 -7.80
C PHE A 62 1.86 5.50 -8.34
N PHE A 63 2.65 5.47 -9.41
CA PHE A 63 3.14 4.24 -10.02
C PHE A 63 4.04 3.46 -9.06
N CYS A 64 4.96 4.14 -8.38
CA CYS A 64 5.79 3.53 -7.34
C CYS A 64 4.93 2.88 -6.26
N CYS A 65 3.90 3.59 -5.80
CA CYS A 65 3.00 3.12 -4.76
C CYS A 65 2.28 1.82 -5.17
N SER A 66 1.61 1.82 -6.33
CA SER A 66 0.93 0.62 -6.84
C SER A 66 1.91 -0.52 -7.15
N SER A 67 3.13 -0.22 -7.62
CA SER A 67 4.16 -1.24 -7.85
C SER A 67 4.64 -1.89 -6.54
N PHE A 68 4.87 -1.11 -5.48
CA PHE A 68 5.23 -1.66 -4.19
C PHE A 68 4.12 -2.52 -3.59
N GLU A 69 2.84 -2.23 -3.84
CA GLU A 69 1.73 -3.12 -3.43
C GLU A 69 1.84 -4.49 -4.10
N VAL A 70 2.15 -4.54 -5.41
CA VAL A 70 2.42 -5.80 -6.12
C VAL A 70 3.60 -6.54 -5.47
N VAL A 71 4.72 -5.85 -5.23
CA VAL A 71 5.92 -6.47 -4.65
C VAL A 71 5.68 -6.96 -3.23
N ILE A 72 4.91 -6.23 -2.41
CA ILE A 72 4.50 -6.66 -1.07
C ILE A 72 3.62 -7.92 -1.14
N ALA A 73 2.71 -8.03 -2.12
CA ALA A 73 1.93 -9.24 -2.33
C ALA A 73 2.81 -10.43 -2.77
N LEU A 74 3.77 -10.22 -3.67
CA LEU A 74 4.74 -11.25 -4.08
C LEU A 74 5.63 -11.68 -2.91
N GLU A 75 6.15 -10.74 -2.13
CA GLU A 75 7.02 -11.02 -0.98
C GLU A 75 6.32 -11.95 0.01
N ARG A 76 5.03 -11.72 0.29
CA ARG A 76 4.24 -12.56 1.19
C ARG A 76 4.08 -13.99 0.66
N ILE A 77 3.91 -14.14 -0.65
CA ILE A 77 3.85 -15.47 -1.31
C ILE A 77 5.22 -16.15 -1.17
N VAL A 78 6.30 -15.47 -1.52
CA VAL A 78 7.68 -15.99 -1.45
C VAL A 78 8.04 -16.39 -0.02
N ALA A 79 7.72 -15.54 0.96
CA ALA A 79 7.93 -15.82 2.38
C ALA A 79 7.16 -17.06 2.87
N SER A 80 6.09 -17.44 2.18
CA SER A 80 5.26 -18.61 2.51
C SER A 80 5.70 -19.91 1.83
N ILE A 81 6.46 -19.85 0.72
CA ILE A 81 6.94 -21.03 -0.01
C ILE A 81 7.90 -21.85 0.87
N THR A 82 8.97 -21.22 1.34
CA THR A 82 10.04 -21.83 2.14
C THR A 82 10.32 -21.00 3.40
N PRO A 83 9.39 -20.97 4.38
CA PRO A 83 9.44 -20.04 5.50
C PRO A 83 10.74 -20.14 6.30
N MET A 84 11.20 -21.34 6.67
CA MET A 84 12.45 -21.51 7.44
C MET A 84 13.69 -20.99 6.73
N GLN A 85 13.82 -21.26 5.43
CA GLN A 85 14.95 -20.75 4.64
C GLN A 85 14.86 -19.24 4.46
N TYR A 86 13.66 -18.71 4.27
CA TYR A 86 13.42 -17.28 4.16
C TYR A 86 13.75 -16.56 5.47
N TYR A 87 13.36 -17.13 6.62
CA TYR A 87 13.66 -16.59 7.95
C TYR A 87 15.17 -16.57 8.25
N ASN A 88 15.87 -17.64 7.88
CA ASN A 88 17.31 -17.77 8.12
C ASN A 88 18.16 -17.00 7.11
N ARG A 89 17.60 -16.54 5.98
CA ARG A 89 18.33 -15.73 5.02
C ARG A 89 18.60 -14.35 5.58
N SER A 90 19.82 -13.86 5.35
CA SER A 90 20.16 -12.46 5.60
C SER A 90 19.32 -11.54 4.71
N PHE A 91 19.23 -10.27 5.11
CA PHE A 91 18.49 -9.26 4.38
C PHE A 91 18.94 -9.20 2.92
N ALA A 92 18.00 -9.44 2.00
CA ALA A 92 18.27 -9.46 0.57
C ALA A 92 18.32 -8.02 0.01
N VAL A 93 19.27 -7.22 0.49
CA VAL A 93 19.43 -5.79 0.17
C VAL A 93 19.54 -5.57 -1.35
N ILE A 94 20.43 -6.31 -2.00
CA ILE A 94 20.76 -6.13 -3.42
C ILE A 94 19.54 -6.30 -4.33
N PRO A 95 18.79 -7.43 -4.28
CA PRO A 95 17.62 -7.58 -5.14
C PRO A 95 16.50 -6.58 -4.79
N LEU A 96 16.32 -6.21 -3.52
CA LEU A 96 15.34 -5.20 -3.13
C LEU A 96 15.69 -3.81 -3.66
N LEU A 97 16.97 -3.42 -3.60
CA LEU A 97 17.45 -2.17 -4.20
C LEU A 97 17.31 -2.20 -5.72
N ALA A 98 17.67 -3.30 -6.38
CA ALA A 98 17.51 -3.46 -7.82
C ALA A 98 16.04 -3.30 -8.24
N ILE A 99 15.11 -3.98 -7.55
CA ILE A 99 13.65 -3.83 -7.80
C ILE A 99 13.21 -2.38 -7.59
N THR A 100 13.67 -1.73 -6.53
CA THR A 100 13.32 -0.33 -6.21
C THR A 100 13.79 0.62 -7.30
N ILE A 101 15.04 0.49 -7.73
CA ILE A 101 15.62 1.30 -8.81
C ILE A 101 14.85 1.06 -10.11
N SER A 102 14.54 -0.19 -10.44
CA SER A 102 13.75 -0.52 -11.63
C SER A 102 12.34 0.07 -11.60
N ILE A 103 11.66 0.04 -10.45
CA ILE A 103 10.34 0.67 -10.27
C ILE A 103 10.43 2.17 -10.50
N ILE A 104 11.40 2.86 -9.88
CA ILE A 104 11.56 4.32 -10.01
C ILE A 104 11.93 4.71 -11.44
N ALA A 105 12.81 3.96 -12.08
CA ALA A 105 13.21 4.19 -13.48
C ALA A 105 12.01 4.03 -14.42
N PHE A 106 11.23 2.97 -14.26
CA PHE A 106 10.04 2.74 -15.07
C PHE A 106 8.94 3.77 -14.79
N ALA A 107 8.75 4.17 -13.54
CA ALA A 107 7.83 5.23 -13.15
C ALA A 107 8.19 6.56 -13.82
N SER A 108 9.48 6.91 -13.81
CA SER A 108 10.01 8.12 -14.47
C SER A 108 9.82 8.07 -15.98
N ALA A 109 10.12 6.92 -16.60
CA ALA A 109 9.92 6.70 -18.04
C ALA A 109 8.45 6.80 -18.43
N LEU A 110 7.54 6.20 -17.64
CA LEU A 110 6.10 6.27 -17.85
C LEU A 110 5.61 7.71 -17.72
N SER A 111 6.05 8.43 -16.69
CA SER A 111 5.68 9.83 -16.48
C SER A 111 6.13 10.72 -17.64
N TYR A 112 7.37 10.56 -18.11
CA TYR A 112 7.87 11.28 -19.28
C TYR A 112 7.07 10.93 -20.54
N TRP A 113 6.71 9.67 -20.72
CA TRP A 113 5.88 9.25 -21.85
C TRP A 113 4.46 9.85 -21.79
N MET A 114 3.86 9.91 -20.60
CA MET A 114 2.52 10.47 -20.38
C MET A 114 2.47 11.99 -20.62
N TYR A 115 3.35 12.75 -19.96
CA TYR A 115 3.28 14.22 -19.98
C TYR A 115 4.26 14.87 -20.96
N GLY A 116 5.35 14.21 -21.33
CA GLY A 116 6.33 14.72 -22.30
C GLY A 116 5.97 14.41 -23.75
N LYS A 117 5.28 13.29 -24.02
CA LYS A 117 4.82 12.89 -25.37
C LYS A 117 3.30 12.91 -25.54
N ASP A 118 2.59 13.43 -24.56
CA ASP A 118 1.13 13.64 -24.59
C ASP A 118 0.27 12.37 -24.73
N HIS A 119 0.71 11.26 -24.13
CA HIS A 119 -0.04 9.99 -24.12
C HIS A 119 -0.81 9.75 -22.80
N ARG A 120 -1.47 10.79 -22.29
CA ARG A 120 -2.04 10.83 -20.93
C ARG A 120 -3.14 9.79 -20.70
N SER A 121 -4.10 9.69 -21.62
CA SER A 121 -5.23 8.74 -21.53
C SER A 121 -4.75 7.28 -21.48
N PHE A 122 -3.81 6.92 -22.34
CA PHE A 122 -3.18 5.59 -22.33
C PHE A 122 -2.39 5.34 -21.06
N GLY A 123 -1.67 6.34 -20.55
CA GLY A 123 -0.99 6.25 -19.26
C GLY A 123 -1.93 5.94 -18.10
N CYS A 124 -3.06 6.66 -18.01
CA CYS A 124 -4.09 6.36 -17.01
C CYS A 124 -4.64 4.94 -17.16
N ALA A 125 -4.82 4.42 -18.39
CA ALA A 125 -5.24 3.04 -18.61
C ALA A 125 -4.20 2.02 -18.07
N ILE A 126 -2.90 2.28 -18.26
CA ILE A 126 -1.82 1.46 -17.69
C ILE A 126 -1.91 1.44 -16.15
N LEU A 127 -2.14 2.60 -15.52
CA LEU A 127 -2.30 2.69 -14.06
C LEU A 127 -3.50 1.88 -13.55
N VAL A 128 -4.63 1.90 -14.26
CA VAL A 128 -5.81 1.08 -13.93
C VAL A 128 -5.50 -0.42 -14.03
N ILE A 129 -4.78 -0.84 -15.06
CA ILE A 129 -4.37 -2.24 -15.23
C ILE A 129 -3.45 -2.68 -14.08
N LEU A 130 -2.51 -1.81 -13.67
CA LEU A 130 -1.62 -2.06 -12.55
C LEU A 130 -2.40 -2.23 -11.23
N ASP A 131 -3.33 -1.32 -10.93
CA ASP A 131 -4.18 -1.41 -9.72
C ASP A 131 -5.11 -2.63 -9.75
N MET A 132 -5.62 -3.03 -10.92
CA MET A 132 -6.36 -4.29 -11.06
C MET A 132 -5.45 -5.50 -10.72
N GLY A 133 -4.19 -5.42 -11.14
CA GLY A 133 -3.15 -6.40 -10.82
C GLY A 133 -2.88 -6.50 -9.32
N THR A 134 -2.78 -5.38 -8.59
CA THR A 134 -2.54 -5.39 -7.14
C THR A 134 -3.66 -6.10 -6.39
N VAL A 135 -4.93 -5.81 -6.74
CA VAL A 135 -6.09 -6.45 -6.14
C VAL A 135 -6.07 -7.95 -6.41
N ARG A 136 -5.97 -8.37 -7.69
CA ARG A 136 -5.97 -9.80 -8.07
C ARG A 136 -4.85 -10.56 -7.39
N LEU A 137 -3.66 -10.00 -7.36
CA LEU A 137 -2.50 -10.63 -6.74
C LEU A 137 -2.67 -10.75 -5.22
N ASN A 138 -3.26 -9.76 -4.55
CA ASN A 138 -3.53 -9.88 -3.11
C ASN A 138 -4.57 -10.96 -2.81
N PHE A 139 -5.64 -11.08 -3.61
CA PHE A 139 -6.59 -12.20 -3.48
C PHE A 139 -5.89 -13.55 -3.65
N TYR A 140 -5.01 -13.66 -4.64
CA TYR A 140 -4.19 -14.85 -4.83
C TYR A 140 -3.27 -15.11 -3.63
N ALA A 141 -2.62 -14.07 -3.09
CA ALA A 141 -1.75 -14.18 -1.92
C ALA A 141 -2.52 -14.68 -0.68
N VAL A 142 -3.74 -14.18 -0.43
CA VAL A 142 -4.60 -14.68 0.66
C VAL A 142 -4.90 -16.17 0.47
N ALA A 143 -5.37 -16.56 -0.71
CA ALA A 143 -5.72 -17.95 -0.99
C ALA A 143 -4.49 -18.88 -0.86
N TYR A 144 -3.35 -18.45 -1.41
CA TYR A 144 -2.10 -19.19 -1.35
C TYR A 144 -1.61 -19.36 0.09
N CYS A 145 -1.52 -18.27 0.86
CA CYS A 145 -1.06 -18.32 2.25
C CYS A 145 -2.01 -19.14 3.12
N SER A 146 -3.33 -19.05 2.90
CA SER A 146 -4.31 -19.87 3.63
C SER A 146 -4.13 -21.36 3.33
N ARG A 147 -3.95 -21.74 2.06
CA ARG A 147 -3.71 -23.14 1.68
C ARG A 147 -2.41 -23.64 2.31
N ARG A 148 -1.35 -22.84 2.20
CA ARG A 148 -0.03 -23.17 2.75
C ARG A 148 -0.03 -23.31 4.27
N PHE A 149 -0.78 -22.46 4.98
CA PHE A 149 -0.92 -22.57 6.44
C PHE A 149 -1.54 -23.90 6.86
N ARG A 150 -2.56 -24.39 6.13
CA ARG A 150 -3.19 -25.69 6.38
C ARG A 150 -2.26 -26.86 6.07
N GLU A 151 -1.50 -26.78 4.97
CA GLU A 151 -0.53 -27.82 4.59
C GLU A 151 0.58 -28.01 5.64
N LEU A 152 1.01 -26.93 6.29
CA LEU A 152 2.06 -26.95 7.31
C LEU A 152 1.55 -27.39 8.69
N HIS A 153 0.23 -27.48 8.88
CA HIS A 153 -0.36 -27.88 10.16
C HIS A 153 0.04 -29.32 10.51
N GLY A 154 0.63 -29.52 11.69
CA GLY A 154 1.09 -30.82 12.18
C GLY A 154 2.34 -31.41 11.48
N LYS A 155 2.87 -30.76 10.43
CA LYS A 155 4.01 -31.27 9.64
C LYS A 155 5.29 -30.44 9.75
N ALA A 156 5.17 -29.15 10.07
CA ALA A 156 6.29 -28.22 10.08
C ALA A 156 6.57 -27.66 11.47
N ALA A 157 7.80 -27.15 11.66
CA ALA A 157 8.23 -26.44 12.84
C ALA A 157 7.29 -25.26 13.17
N LEU A 158 7.14 -24.97 14.46
CA LEU A 158 6.24 -23.92 14.95
C LEU A 158 6.59 -22.54 14.36
N SER A 159 7.88 -22.22 14.23
CA SER A 159 8.36 -20.97 13.61
C SER A 159 7.91 -20.81 12.15
N ALA A 160 7.99 -21.87 11.36
CA ALA A 160 7.52 -21.88 9.97
C ALA A 160 6.03 -21.56 9.88
N ARG A 161 5.23 -22.15 10.77
CA ARG A 161 3.78 -21.91 10.83
C ARG A 161 3.46 -20.47 11.22
N TYR A 162 4.18 -19.90 12.18
CA TYR A 162 4.01 -18.50 12.58
C TYR A 162 4.28 -17.53 11.43
N GLN A 163 5.32 -17.76 10.64
CA GLN A 163 5.65 -16.90 9.50
C GLN A 163 4.55 -16.90 8.43
N VAL A 164 4.03 -18.08 8.07
CA VAL A 164 2.93 -18.19 7.12
C VAL A 164 1.64 -17.58 7.68
N LYS A 165 1.39 -17.73 8.99
CA LYS A 165 0.26 -17.08 9.68
C LYS A 165 0.37 -15.56 9.63
N GLU A 166 1.56 -14.99 9.83
CA GLU A 166 1.79 -13.54 9.75
C GLU A 166 1.57 -13.02 8.32
N ALA A 167 2.15 -13.70 7.32
CA ALA A 167 1.94 -13.36 5.90
C ALA A 167 0.46 -13.41 5.51
N HIS A 168 -0.26 -14.46 5.93
CA HIS A 168 -1.69 -14.60 5.72
C HIS A 168 -2.49 -13.48 6.42
N THR A 169 -2.20 -13.19 7.70
CA THR A 169 -2.90 -12.15 8.47
C THR A 169 -2.74 -10.78 7.81
N MET A 170 -1.53 -10.47 7.33
CA MET A 170 -1.27 -9.24 6.59
C MET A 170 -2.01 -9.21 5.24
N ALA A 171 -2.07 -10.33 4.50
CA ALA A 171 -2.83 -10.46 3.26
C ALA A 171 -4.33 -10.23 3.45
N VAL A 172 -4.90 -10.79 4.52
CA VAL A 172 -6.30 -10.60 4.88
C VAL A 172 -6.56 -9.15 5.29
N ALA A 173 -5.67 -8.54 6.08
CA ALA A 173 -5.82 -7.14 6.49
C ALA A 173 -5.71 -6.14 5.33
N MET A 174 -4.87 -6.42 4.34
CA MET A 174 -4.70 -5.58 3.14
C MET A 174 -5.84 -5.73 2.12
N LYS A 175 -6.64 -6.80 2.18
CA LYS A 175 -7.76 -7.02 1.24
C LYS A 175 -8.78 -5.86 1.22
N PRO A 176 -9.38 -5.43 2.35
CA PRO A 176 -10.31 -4.29 2.32
C PRO A 176 -9.64 -2.99 1.90
N VAL A 177 -8.35 -2.80 2.24
CA VAL A 177 -7.56 -1.63 1.85
C VAL A 177 -7.45 -1.54 0.32
N TYR A 178 -7.06 -2.64 -0.33
CA TYR A 178 -6.91 -2.66 -1.79
C TYR A 178 -8.24 -2.60 -2.51
N ILE A 179 -9.31 -3.22 -2.00
CA ILE A 179 -10.65 -3.11 -2.62
C ILE A 179 -11.14 -1.65 -2.58
N ALA A 180 -11.10 -1.02 -1.40
CA ALA A 180 -11.53 0.37 -1.25
C ALA A 180 -10.69 1.32 -2.11
N SER A 181 -9.36 1.16 -2.08
CA SER A 181 -8.46 1.97 -2.89
C SER A 181 -8.65 1.76 -4.37
N PHE A 182 -8.87 0.52 -4.81
CA PHE A 182 -9.12 0.22 -6.22
C PHE A 182 -10.41 0.88 -6.71
N VAL A 183 -11.51 0.80 -5.96
CA VAL A 183 -12.78 1.43 -6.36
C VAL A 183 -12.59 2.94 -6.52
N ILE A 184 -11.95 3.60 -5.56
CA ILE A 184 -11.71 5.05 -5.61
C ILE A 184 -10.78 5.41 -6.77
N LYS A 185 -9.61 4.76 -6.87
CA LYS A 185 -8.63 5.01 -7.95
C LYS A 185 -9.21 4.68 -9.32
N PHE A 186 -10.05 3.66 -9.44
CA PHE A 186 -10.71 3.29 -10.70
C PHE A 186 -11.67 4.39 -11.15
N CYS A 187 -12.54 4.88 -10.26
CA CYS A 187 -13.44 5.99 -10.58
C CYS A 187 -12.66 7.23 -11.01
N VAL A 188 -11.62 7.61 -10.27
CA VAL A 188 -10.79 8.78 -10.57
C VAL A 188 -10.07 8.63 -11.91
N ASN A 189 -9.35 7.52 -12.13
CA ASN A 189 -8.63 7.30 -13.38
C ASN A 189 -9.59 7.18 -14.58
N PHE A 190 -10.77 6.59 -14.40
CA PHE A 190 -11.78 6.53 -15.45
C PHE A 190 -12.27 7.93 -15.83
N THR A 191 -12.54 8.79 -14.85
CA THR A 191 -12.85 10.21 -15.08
C THR A 191 -11.71 10.92 -15.81
N CYS A 192 -10.45 10.69 -15.43
CA CYS A 192 -9.29 11.27 -16.12
C CYS A 192 -9.16 10.79 -17.57
N ILE A 193 -9.36 9.49 -17.84
CA ILE A 193 -9.33 8.94 -19.19
C ILE A 193 -10.39 9.62 -20.05
N PHE A 194 -11.62 9.73 -19.54
CA PHE A 194 -12.70 10.39 -20.25
C PHE A 194 -12.40 11.88 -20.49
N PHE A 195 -11.91 12.58 -19.46
CA PHE A 195 -11.52 13.98 -19.57
C PHE A 195 -10.44 14.20 -20.64
N PHE A 196 -9.37 13.41 -20.64
CA PHE A 196 -8.28 13.54 -21.62
C PHE A 196 -8.71 13.15 -23.05
N MET A 197 -9.69 12.26 -23.22
CA MET A 197 -10.23 11.96 -24.56
C MET A 197 -11.11 13.08 -25.12
N PHE A 198 -11.73 13.89 -24.26
CA PHE A 198 -12.70 14.92 -24.62
C PHE A 198 -12.28 16.32 -24.11
N GLU A 199 -10.97 16.58 -24.02
CA GLU A 199 -10.40 17.78 -23.38
C GLU A 199 -10.98 19.09 -23.96
N SER A 200 -11.23 19.14 -25.27
CA SER A 200 -11.82 20.30 -25.95
C SER A 200 -13.25 20.61 -25.52
N ALA A 201 -14.01 19.63 -25.04
CA ALA A 201 -15.38 19.82 -24.57
C ALA A 201 -15.44 20.23 -23.08
N PHE A 202 -14.40 19.92 -22.31
CA PHE A 202 -14.40 20.07 -20.84
C PHE A 202 -13.43 21.13 -20.33
N THR A 203 -12.90 21.99 -21.20
CA THR A 203 -11.88 22.99 -20.83
C THR A 203 -12.31 23.88 -19.67
N ASN A 204 -13.58 24.31 -19.65
CA ASN A 204 -14.14 25.15 -18.57
C ASN A 204 -14.34 24.42 -17.23
N LEU A 205 -14.23 23.08 -17.21
CA LEU A 205 -14.39 22.24 -16.01
C LEU A 205 -13.06 21.78 -15.42
N THR A 206 -11.92 22.17 -16.02
CA THR A 206 -10.58 21.72 -15.64
C THR A 206 -10.29 21.90 -14.15
N GLY A 207 -10.54 23.11 -13.62
CA GLY A 207 -10.31 23.39 -12.20
C GLY A 207 -11.17 22.55 -11.24
N TYR A 208 -12.42 22.28 -11.61
CA TYR A 208 -13.31 21.42 -10.81
C TYR A 208 -12.85 19.96 -10.82
N ILE A 209 -12.44 19.46 -11.98
CA ILE A 209 -11.95 18.09 -12.14
C ILE A 209 -10.67 17.91 -11.32
N GLU A 210 -9.75 18.87 -11.37
CA GLU A 210 -8.54 18.87 -10.56
C GLU A 210 -8.83 18.90 -9.05
N PHE A 211 -9.75 19.75 -8.61
CA PHE A 211 -10.15 19.81 -7.20
C PHE A 211 -10.75 18.49 -6.71
N VAL A 212 -11.66 17.91 -7.50
CA VAL A 212 -12.26 16.60 -7.19
C VAL A 212 -11.19 15.52 -7.19
N TYR A 213 -10.30 15.49 -8.18
CA TYR A 213 -9.20 14.54 -8.28
C TYR A 213 -8.32 14.57 -7.03
N THR A 214 -7.77 15.73 -6.70
CA THR A 214 -6.85 15.91 -5.57
C THR A 214 -7.52 15.56 -4.24
N SER A 215 -8.77 15.99 -4.04
CA SER A 215 -9.55 15.68 -2.84
C SER A 215 -9.82 14.19 -2.70
N VAL A 216 -10.27 13.53 -3.76
CA VAL A 216 -10.60 12.09 -3.72
C VAL A 216 -9.35 11.24 -3.48
N VAL A 217 -8.20 11.58 -4.09
CA VAL A 217 -6.95 10.85 -3.84
C VAL A 217 -6.44 11.09 -2.41
N ALA A 218 -6.59 12.30 -1.85
CA ALA A 218 -6.26 12.57 -0.45
C ALA A 218 -7.14 11.75 0.51
N ILE A 219 -8.45 11.71 0.26
CA ILE A 219 -9.41 10.89 1.01
C ILE A 219 -9.02 9.40 0.90
N ASN A 220 -8.62 8.94 -0.28
CA ASN A 220 -8.16 7.57 -0.47
C ASN A 220 -6.98 7.22 0.45
N GLY A 221 -5.98 8.12 0.56
CA GLY A 221 -4.83 7.91 1.44
C GLY A 221 -5.20 7.85 2.93
N ALA A 222 -6.12 8.71 3.37
CA ALA A 222 -6.64 8.67 4.74
C ALA A 222 -7.45 7.38 5.01
N LEU A 223 -8.31 7.01 4.07
CA LEU A 223 -9.15 5.82 4.16
C LEU A 223 -8.31 4.53 4.17
N THR A 224 -7.33 4.39 3.29
CA THR A 224 -6.46 3.20 3.23
C THR A 224 -5.68 3.02 4.52
N THR A 225 -5.14 4.11 5.06
CA THR A 225 -4.43 4.10 6.35
C THR A 225 -5.36 3.72 7.49
N GLY A 226 -6.54 4.34 7.57
CA GLY A 226 -7.55 4.03 8.59
C GLY A 226 -8.03 2.58 8.52
N LEU A 227 -8.27 2.05 7.32
CA LEU A 227 -8.65 0.66 7.09
C LEU A 227 -7.51 -0.30 7.50
N LEU A 228 -6.27 0.00 7.15
CA LEU A 228 -5.12 -0.83 7.52
C LEU A 228 -4.95 -0.91 9.03
N ILE A 229 -5.02 0.24 9.72
CA ILE A 229 -4.95 0.32 11.19
C ILE A 229 -6.10 -0.49 11.80
N ARG A 230 -7.34 -0.34 11.30
CA ARG A 230 -8.51 -1.06 11.82
C ARG A 230 -8.42 -2.57 11.59
N SER A 231 -7.94 -3.00 10.43
CA SER A 231 -7.95 -4.40 10.00
C SER A 231 -6.77 -5.22 10.52
N HIS A 232 -5.62 -4.61 10.83
CA HIS A 232 -4.43 -5.34 11.27
C HIS A 232 -4.24 -5.25 12.81
N PRO A 233 -4.40 -6.35 13.59
CA PRO A 233 -4.42 -6.32 15.05
C PRO A 233 -3.21 -5.65 15.70
N ARG A 234 -1.99 -5.96 15.22
CA ARG A 234 -0.75 -5.38 15.77
C ARG A 234 -0.56 -3.91 15.42
N ILE A 235 -1.04 -3.47 14.25
CA ILE A 235 -0.94 -2.07 13.84
C ILE A 235 -1.94 -1.27 14.67
N ARG A 236 -3.16 -1.80 14.84
CA ARG A 236 -4.17 -1.25 15.74
C ARG A 236 -3.65 -1.04 17.16
N GLN A 237 -2.99 -2.05 17.72
CA GLN A 237 -2.43 -1.98 19.06
C GLN A 237 -1.36 -0.88 19.17
N ARG A 238 -0.38 -0.86 18.25
CA ARG A 238 0.66 0.17 18.25
C ARG A 238 0.12 1.58 18.00
N ALA A 239 -0.89 1.71 17.14
CA ALA A 239 -1.57 2.98 16.93
C ALA A 239 -2.27 3.44 18.21
N ALA A 240 -2.94 2.54 18.94
CA ALA A 240 -3.54 2.86 20.23
C ALA A 240 -2.49 3.25 21.28
N GLU A 241 -1.37 2.54 21.37
CA GLU A 241 -0.23 2.88 22.26
C GLU A 241 0.34 4.26 21.92
N PHE A 242 0.48 4.60 20.64
CA PHE A 242 0.96 5.89 20.18
C PHE A 242 -0.06 7.02 20.42
N THR A 243 -1.33 6.79 20.15
CA THR A 243 -2.40 7.75 20.47
C THR A 243 -2.46 7.98 21.97
N ALA A 244 -2.34 6.92 22.78
CA ALA A 244 -2.27 7.02 24.22
C ALA A 244 -1.02 7.78 24.67
N SER A 245 0.16 7.60 24.08
CA SER A 245 1.34 8.38 24.48
C SER A 245 1.24 9.87 24.13
N ILE A 246 0.53 10.21 23.04
CA ILE A 246 0.25 11.60 22.67
C ILE A 246 -0.82 12.23 23.58
N LEU A 247 -1.92 11.53 23.84
CA LEU A 247 -3.02 12.03 24.68
C LEU A 247 -2.68 12.01 26.17
N HIS A 248 -1.95 10.98 26.62
CA HIS A 248 -1.57 10.73 28.01
C HIS A 248 -0.06 10.91 28.20
N ARG A 249 0.33 12.20 28.32
CA ARG A 249 1.47 12.62 29.14
C ARG A 249 1.19 12.46 30.66
N SER A 250 0.17 11.70 31.04
CA SER A 250 -0.23 11.37 32.42
C SER A 250 -0.51 9.87 32.51
N HIS A 251 0.16 9.18 33.42
CA HIS A 251 0.10 7.73 33.65
C HIS A 251 -1.33 7.15 33.57
N VAL A 252 -1.59 6.34 32.55
CA VAL A 252 -2.70 5.37 32.57
C VAL A 252 -2.11 4.01 32.19
N GLU A 253 -2.16 3.08 33.13
CA GLU A 253 -1.95 1.66 32.85
C GLU A 253 -3.01 1.22 31.85
N VAL A 254 -2.60 1.03 30.59
CA VAL A 254 -3.44 0.35 29.62
C VAL A 254 -3.48 -1.11 30.05
N GLU A 255 -4.56 -1.52 30.72
CA GLU A 255 -4.84 -2.94 30.92
C GLU A 255 -4.86 -3.60 29.53
N PRO A 256 -3.98 -4.59 29.28
CA PRO A 256 -4.01 -5.29 28.01
C PRO A 256 -5.37 -5.98 27.91
N ILE A 257 -6.19 -5.57 26.95
CA ILE A 257 -7.38 -6.34 26.54
C ILE A 257 -6.84 -7.62 25.89
N PHE A 258 -6.47 -8.57 26.73
CA PHE A 258 -6.12 -9.92 26.38
C PHE A 258 -7.44 -10.66 26.21
N THR A 259 -8.19 -10.34 25.16
CA THR A 259 -9.10 -11.33 24.61
C THR A 259 -8.21 -12.37 23.94
N PRO A 260 -8.02 -13.57 24.52
CA PRO A 260 -7.29 -14.61 23.81
C PRO A 260 -8.07 -14.84 22.53
N SER A 261 -7.45 -14.55 21.38
CA SER A 261 -8.04 -14.98 20.12
C SER A 261 -8.19 -16.49 20.21
N SER A 262 -9.25 -17.07 19.65
CA SER A 262 -9.42 -18.53 19.62
C SER A 262 -8.17 -19.26 19.12
N THR A 263 -7.38 -18.59 18.27
CA THR A 263 -6.08 -19.03 17.78
C THR A 263 -4.94 -19.04 18.80
N ALA A 264 -4.97 -18.24 19.87
CA ALA A 264 -4.00 -18.29 20.96
C ALA A 264 -4.19 -19.54 21.82
N VAL A 265 -5.46 -19.89 22.12
CA VAL A 265 -5.80 -21.15 22.82
C VAL A 265 -5.38 -22.36 21.98
N GLU A 266 -5.62 -22.31 20.67
CA GLU A 266 -5.20 -23.36 19.74
C GLU A 266 -3.66 -23.47 19.65
N GLU A 267 -2.92 -22.35 19.64
CA GLU A 267 -1.46 -22.32 19.65
C GLU A 267 -0.86 -22.85 20.96
N THR A 268 -1.45 -22.51 22.10
CA THR A 268 -1.07 -23.03 23.42
C THR A 268 -1.26 -24.55 23.47
N ASN A 269 -2.42 -25.05 23.03
CA ASN A 269 -2.69 -26.49 22.97
C ASN A 269 -1.79 -27.22 21.97
N THR A 270 -1.45 -26.59 20.84
CA THR A 270 -0.51 -27.17 19.87
C THR A 270 0.92 -27.18 20.42
N TYR A 271 1.33 -26.13 21.13
CA TYR A 271 2.66 -26.05 21.76
C TYR A 271 2.83 -27.12 22.83
N PHE A 272 1.84 -27.24 23.73
CA PHE A 272 1.86 -28.26 24.79
C PHE A 272 1.76 -29.68 24.24
N SER A 273 0.96 -29.93 23.20
CA SER A 273 0.89 -31.27 22.58
C SER A 273 2.16 -31.65 21.82
N MET A 274 2.90 -30.70 21.25
CA MET A 274 4.23 -30.96 20.67
C MET A 274 5.29 -31.23 21.74
N LEU A 275 5.24 -30.50 22.86
CA LEU A 275 6.09 -30.73 24.03
C LEU A 275 5.83 -32.11 24.66
N GLU A 276 4.56 -32.47 24.84
CA GLU A 276 4.19 -33.78 25.39
C GLU A 276 4.69 -34.93 24.52
N LYS A 277 4.68 -34.76 23.19
CA LYS A 277 5.27 -35.73 22.25
C LYS A 277 6.79 -35.78 22.28
N SER A 278 7.49 -34.71 22.65
CA SER A 278 8.95 -34.72 22.74
C SER A 278 9.47 -35.24 24.09
N TRP A 279 8.58 -35.42 25.07
CA TRP A 279 8.88 -35.96 26.40
C TRP A 279 8.57 -37.47 26.51
N LYS A 280 8.03 -38.09 25.46
CA LYS A 280 7.86 -39.55 25.31
C LYS A 280 8.88 -40.08 24.32
#